data_AF-A0A5E4IYM6-F1
#
_entry.id   AF-A0A5E4IYM6-F1
#
_cell.length_a   1.000
_cell.length_b   1.000
_cell.length_c   1.000
_cell.angle_alpha   90.00
_cell.angle_beta   90.00
_cell.angle_gamma   90.00
#
_symmetry.space_group_name_H-M   'P 1'
#
loop_
_entity.id
_entity.type
_entity.pdbx_description
1 polymer ?
#
loop_
_entity_poly.entity_id
_entity_poly.type
_entity_poly.pdbx_seq_one_letter_code
_entity_poly.pdbx_strand_id
1 'polypeptide(L)'
;MGAFAQKQNHPQELLSTGLARPKMPSSGIACSNHLFVNSNRTIGNQAAQQMLRTDAKEPEARLTGAPSVRFGHDFGQVPIHPSAAGTPSTPFISELSHSPGRPLDSDEHGFVEPQSSHNLGQLEVDSDVKAAIQRQDELGTAAPPSQTPSVPAGPIPGQEVQPADTADRGPKLYGLLDHSIQGPLTFAPWAFGVQQEPGIGIYSPKMSAYGTVIADTSVQVAEYEIGFVQALIVSRMTATYIDRNGQAVQYLKIGLSQQPIRDSQKGSKPWSKQQDVRSLDTSYIVETEDTPRNMAPWQTPAPGRIGSLSSAEGTDLFCTWLAARHKRSGEMHYLGWGTWMVDWGSAFDAAKQVGRSTGAGGQKMLGGEKRGPFTPLEGDPTANNSITLQWSSSP
;
A
#
# COMPACT_ATOMS: atom_id res chain seq x y z
N MET A 1 -64.76 29.19 -29.64
CA MET A 1 -65.42 29.42 -28.33
C MET A 1 -64.83 28.40 -27.36
N GLY A 2 -64.20 28.70 -26.23
CA GLY A 2 -63.97 29.96 -25.55
C GLY A 2 -62.53 30.07 -25.02
N ALA A 3 -62.13 31.31 -24.79
CA ALA A 3 -60.86 31.77 -24.27
C ALA A 3 -60.96 32.06 -22.76
N PHE A 4 -59.87 31.89 -21.99
CA PHE A 4 -59.50 32.64 -20.78
C PHE A 4 -58.12 32.12 -20.33
N ALA A 5 -57.28 32.84 -19.60
CA ALA A 5 -56.76 34.19 -19.70
C ALA A 5 -55.52 34.22 -18.79
N GLN A 6 -54.53 34.97 -19.25
CA GLN A 6 -53.22 35.28 -18.69
C GLN A 6 -53.29 35.93 -17.29
N LYS A 7 -52.33 35.60 -16.41
CA LYS A 7 -51.88 36.53 -15.36
C LYS A 7 -50.39 36.31 -15.02
N GLN A 8 -49.55 37.19 -15.56
CA GLN A 8 -48.18 37.45 -15.11
C GLN A 8 -48.23 38.38 -13.89
N ASN A 9 -47.35 38.16 -12.92
CA ASN A 9 -46.97 39.18 -11.93
C ASN A 9 -45.44 39.25 -11.87
N HIS A 10 -44.93 40.47 -11.97
CA HIS A 10 -43.55 40.87 -11.76
C HIS A 10 -43.49 41.96 -10.67
N PRO A 11 -42.31 42.38 -10.21
CA PRO A 11 -41.89 42.39 -8.80
C PRO A 11 -42.25 43.67 -8.02
N GLN A 12 -42.25 43.57 -6.69
CA GLN A 12 -42.22 44.74 -5.81
C GLN A 12 -40.83 44.91 -5.20
N GLU A 13 -40.19 46.03 -5.54
CA GLU A 13 -39.16 46.68 -4.73
C GLU A 13 -39.72 47.03 -3.35
N LEU A 14 -38.90 46.87 -2.31
CA LEU A 14 -39.06 47.62 -1.07
C LEU A 14 -37.70 48.06 -0.55
N LEU A 15 -37.70 49.35 -0.20
CA LEU A 15 -36.57 50.19 0.14
C LEU A 15 -35.85 49.80 1.43
N SER A 16 -34.59 50.20 1.42
CA SER A 16 -33.60 50.31 2.50
C SER A 16 -34.14 50.82 3.85
N THR A 17 -33.81 50.08 4.92
CA THR A 17 -33.59 50.62 6.26
C THR A 17 -32.35 49.95 6.85
N GLY A 18 -31.27 50.72 7.00
CA GLY A 18 -30.14 50.30 7.81
C GLY A 18 -30.44 50.42 9.30
N LEU A 19 -29.85 49.54 10.12
CA LEU A 19 -29.14 49.90 11.36
C LEU A 19 -28.58 48.64 12.04
N ALA A 20 -27.46 48.87 12.74
CA ALA A 20 -26.87 48.09 13.82
C ALA A 20 -26.19 46.74 13.47
N ARG A 21 -24.89 46.87 13.20
CA ARG A 21 -23.85 45.82 13.21
C ARG A 21 -23.59 45.35 14.65
N PRO A 22 -23.83 44.07 15.02
CA PRO A 22 -23.30 43.52 16.26
C PRO A 22 -21.85 43.09 16.03
N LYS A 23 -20.94 43.70 16.78
CA LYS A 23 -19.52 43.36 16.83
C LYS A 23 -19.38 42.13 17.76
N MET A 24 -19.33 40.94 17.20
CA MET A 24 -18.96 39.72 17.93
C MET A 24 -17.44 39.52 17.89
N PRO A 25 -16.80 39.20 19.02
CA PRO A 25 -15.37 38.91 19.06
C PRO A 25 -15.08 37.56 18.39
N SER A 26 -14.07 37.59 17.53
CA SER A 26 -13.41 36.43 16.94
C SER A 26 -12.76 35.60 18.05
N SER A 27 -13.45 34.56 18.52
CA SER A 27 -12.82 33.48 19.27
C SER A 27 -11.95 32.68 18.31
N GLY A 28 -10.66 32.99 18.29
CA GLY A 28 -9.65 32.17 17.63
C GLY A 28 -9.70 30.77 18.22
N ILE A 29 -10.17 29.81 17.43
CA ILE A 29 -10.03 28.39 17.73
C ILE A 29 -8.55 28.08 17.53
N ALA A 30 -7.84 27.99 18.64
CA ALA A 30 -6.50 27.43 18.66
C ALA A 30 -6.61 25.96 18.25
N CYS A 31 -6.17 25.62 17.04
CA CYS A 31 -5.87 24.24 16.67
C CYS A 31 -4.74 23.76 17.58
N SER A 32 -5.10 23.08 18.66
CA SER A 32 -4.16 22.44 19.57
C SER A 32 -3.54 21.24 18.85
N ASN A 33 -2.25 21.34 18.54
CA ASN A 33 -1.44 20.22 18.09
C ASN A 33 -1.19 19.29 19.29
N HIS A 34 -2.12 18.39 19.58
CA HIS A 34 -1.92 17.34 20.57
C HIS A 34 -1.02 16.24 20.01
N LEU A 35 0.27 16.32 20.35
CA LEU A 35 1.22 15.21 20.29
C LEU A 35 0.94 14.25 21.45
N PHE A 36 0.61 13.00 21.16
CA PHE A 36 0.57 11.92 22.16
C PHE A 36 1.42 10.72 21.70
N VAL A 37 2.12 10.13 22.68
CA VAL A 37 3.25 9.20 22.54
C VAL A 37 2.82 7.74 22.76
N ASN A 38 3.28 6.86 21.86
CA ASN A 38 3.56 5.41 21.88
C ASN A 38 2.81 4.46 22.85
N SER A 39 2.21 3.36 22.31
CA SER A 39 2.49 1.94 22.70
C SER A 39 1.66 0.84 21.97
N ASN A 40 2.36 0.06 21.12
CA ASN A 40 2.35 -1.36 20.63
C ASN A 40 1.16 -2.40 20.62
N ARG A 41 0.98 -2.98 19.40
CA ARG A 41 0.67 -4.39 18.94
C ARG A 41 -0.79 -4.93 19.09
N THR A 42 -1.48 -5.60 18.14
CA THR A 42 -1.14 -6.35 16.90
C THR A 42 -2.32 -6.38 15.88
N ILE A 43 -1.99 -6.08 14.62
CA ILE A 43 -2.63 -6.41 13.34
C ILE A 43 -4.14 -6.17 13.23
N GLY A 44 -4.46 -5.05 12.59
CA GLY A 44 -5.49 -5.05 11.58
C GLY A 44 -6.91 -4.77 12.02
N ASN A 45 -7.16 -4.60 13.33
CA ASN A 45 -8.44 -4.16 13.89
C ASN A 45 -8.37 -2.90 14.74
N GLN A 46 -7.18 -2.46 15.17
CA GLN A 46 -7.08 -1.50 16.27
C GLN A 46 -6.71 -0.06 15.90
N ALA A 47 -6.14 0.21 14.72
CA ALA A 47 -5.92 1.59 14.24
C ALA A 47 -7.26 2.33 14.09
N ALA A 48 -8.29 1.61 13.63
CA ALA A 48 -9.68 2.06 13.67
C ALA A 48 -10.29 2.12 15.07
N GLN A 49 -9.86 1.27 16.01
CA GLN A 49 -10.46 1.20 17.34
C GLN A 49 -10.03 2.30 18.32
N GLN A 50 -8.87 2.92 18.09
CA GLN A 50 -8.37 3.97 18.98
C GLN A 50 -8.71 5.40 18.53
N MET A 51 -9.29 5.57 17.36
CA MET A 51 -9.52 6.88 16.74
C MET A 51 -10.63 7.73 17.42
N LEU A 52 -11.39 7.19 18.39
CA LEU A 52 -12.55 7.85 19.00
C LEU A 52 -12.60 7.83 20.53
N ARG A 53 -11.47 7.63 21.22
CA ARG A 53 -11.42 7.95 22.65
C ARG A 53 -11.32 9.46 22.83
N THR A 54 -12.49 10.09 22.96
CA THR A 54 -12.61 11.42 23.59
C THR A 54 -12.30 11.28 25.08
N ASP A 55 -11.59 12.25 25.65
CA ASP A 55 -11.37 12.41 27.09
C ASP A 55 -12.71 12.53 27.83
N ALA A 56 -13.30 11.40 28.19
CA ALA A 56 -14.32 11.35 29.22
C ALA A 56 -13.64 11.00 30.54
N LYS A 57 -13.42 12.03 31.37
CA LYS A 57 -13.27 11.84 32.82
C LYS A 57 -14.52 11.11 33.31
N GLU A 58 -14.43 9.80 33.50
CA GLU A 58 -15.50 9.01 34.12
C GLU A 58 -15.34 9.07 35.65
N PRO A 59 -16.39 9.41 36.41
CA PRO A 59 -16.37 9.37 37.86
C PRO A 59 -16.43 7.92 38.36
N GLU A 60 -15.57 7.58 39.32
CA GLU A 60 -15.58 6.27 39.99
C GLU A 60 -16.94 6.02 40.66
N ALA A 61 -17.68 5.03 40.16
CA ALA A 61 -18.71 4.34 40.93
C ALA A 61 -18.43 2.84 40.89
N ARG A 62 -17.90 2.34 42.02
CA ARG A 62 -17.83 0.90 42.34
C ARG A 62 -19.24 0.30 42.26
N LEU A 63 -19.41 -0.77 41.48
CA LEU A 63 -20.51 -1.72 41.69
C LEU A 63 -20.09 -3.14 41.35
N THR A 64 -20.46 -4.02 42.26
CA THR A 64 -19.98 -5.39 42.50
C THR A 64 -20.85 -6.42 41.77
N GLY A 65 -20.21 -7.32 41.02
CA GLY A 65 -20.48 -8.76 40.91
C GLY A 65 -21.84 -9.30 40.39
N ALA A 66 -21.78 -10.09 39.31
CA ALA A 66 -22.48 -11.37 39.17
C ALA A 66 -21.83 -12.23 38.04
N PRO A 67 -21.74 -13.58 38.16
CA PRO A 67 -21.16 -14.44 37.13
C PRO A 67 -22.21 -15.17 36.25
N SER A 68 -21.71 -15.75 35.14
CA SER A 68 -22.32 -16.79 34.26
C SER A 68 -23.02 -16.21 33.02
N VAL A 69 -22.75 -16.66 31.79
CA VAL A 69 -22.99 -18.00 31.22
C VAL A 69 -21.95 -18.33 30.13
N ARG A 70 -21.42 -19.57 30.09
CA ARG A 70 -20.55 -20.06 29.00
C ARG A 70 -21.38 -20.76 27.94
N PHE A 71 -21.35 -20.25 26.72
CA PHE A 71 -21.79 -20.97 25.52
C PHE A 71 -20.64 -21.86 25.03
N GLY A 72 -20.83 -23.18 25.08
CA GLY A 72 -19.97 -24.15 24.39
C GLY A 72 -20.57 -24.46 23.02
N HIS A 73 -19.78 -24.30 21.96
CA HIS A 73 -20.11 -24.84 20.65
C HIS A 73 -19.19 -26.03 20.34
N ASP A 74 -19.83 -27.17 20.08
CA ASP A 74 -19.23 -28.41 19.60
C ASP A 74 -19.03 -28.30 18.08
N PHE A 75 -17.80 -28.53 17.61
CA PHE A 75 -17.45 -28.56 16.18
C PHE A 75 -16.87 -29.93 15.77
N GLY A 76 -17.30 -31.01 16.43
CA GLY A 76 -16.96 -32.36 15.98
C GLY A 76 -17.88 -32.82 14.84
N GLN A 77 -17.47 -32.60 13.58
CA GLN A 77 -17.62 -33.54 12.44
C GLN A 77 -17.37 -32.86 11.08
N VAL A 78 -16.18 -33.05 10.52
CA VAL A 78 -15.96 -32.98 9.06
C VAL A 78 -15.28 -34.29 8.65
N PRO A 79 -15.86 -35.10 7.76
CA PRO A 79 -15.21 -36.28 7.23
C PRO A 79 -14.03 -35.90 6.33
N ILE A 80 -12.84 -36.40 6.63
CA ILE A 80 -11.67 -36.33 5.74
C ILE A 80 -11.72 -37.57 4.84
N HIS A 81 -11.92 -37.38 3.54
CA HIS A 81 -11.68 -38.43 2.55
C HIS A 81 -10.22 -38.38 2.08
N PRO A 82 -9.48 -39.51 2.04
CA PRO A 82 -8.16 -39.56 1.45
C PRO A 82 -8.25 -39.44 -0.07
N SER A 83 -7.51 -38.48 -0.65
CA SER A 83 -7.36 -38.36 -2.10
C SER A 83 -6.44 -39.45 -2.63
N ALA A 84 -6.93 -40.21 -3.60
CA ALA A 84 -6.29 -41.37 -4.19
C ALA A 84 -5.05 -41.00 -5.00
N ALA A 85 -4.02 -41.85 -4.88
CA ALA A 85 -2.79 -41.82 -5.65
C ALA A 85 -3.06 -41.98 -7.16
N GLY A 86 -2.52 -41.07 -7.96
CA GLY A 86 -2.48 -41.14 -9.42
C GLY A 86 -1.07 -40.80 -9.92
N THR A 87 -0.59 -41.63 -10.84
CA THR A 87 0.77 -41.87 -11.34
C THR A 87 1.46 -40.72 -12.10
N PRO A 88 2.80 -40.80 -12.28
CA PRO A 88 3.63 -39.74 -12.86
C PRO A 88 3.62 -39.77 -14.40
N SER A 89 3.57 -38.60 -15.05
CA SER A 89 3.74 -38.44 -16.49
C SER A 89 4.77 -37.34 -16.80
N THR A 90 5.94 -37.80 -17.25
CA THR A 90 6.92 -37.31 -18.25
C THR A 90 7.05 -35.82 -18.66
N PRO A 91 8.28 -35.41 -19.07
CA PRO A 91 8.73 -34.02 -19.13
C PRO A 91 8.29 -33.24 -20.38
N PHE A 92 8.14 -31.92 -20.21
CA PHE A 92 7.92 -30.94 -21.27
C PHE A 92 9.12 -30.86 -22.23
N ILE A 93 8.84 -31.04 -23.52
CA ILE A 93 9.72 -30.64 -24.63
C ILE A 93 9.17 -29.32 -25.20
N SER A 94 10.06 -28.33 -25.33
CA SER A 94 9.85 -27.10 -26.10
C SER A 94 9.74 -27.41 -27.60
N GLU A 95 8.70 -26.91 -28.26
CA GLU A 95 8.72 -26.77 -29.72
C GLU A 95 7.98 -25.51 -30.18
N LEU A 96 8.76 -24.58 -30.73
CA LEU A 96 8.30 -23.52 -31.64
C LEU A 96 7.93 -24.18 -32.97
N SER A 97 6.77 -23.84 -33.54
CA SER A 97 6.58 -23.81 -35.00
C SER A 97 5.41 -22.92 -35.40
N HIS A 98 5.65 -22.17 -36.47
CA HIS A 98 4.75 -21.23 -37.12
C HIS A 98 3.57 -21.94 -37.79
N SER A 99 2.43 -21.24 -37.91
CA SER A 99 1.52 -21.49 -39.04
C SER A 99 0.75 -20.23 -39.46
N PRO A 100 0.35 -20.16 -40.74
CA PRO A 100 0.19 -18.93 -41.50
C PRO A 100 -1.25 -18.42 -41.55
N GLY A 101 -1.38 -17.14 -41.89
CA GLY A 101 -2.65 -16.43 -41.97
C GLY A 101 -3.62 -16.95 -43.05
N ARG A 102 -4.90 -16.70 -42.80
CA ARG A 102 -5.95 -16.60 -43.82
C ARG A 102 -6.87 -15.40 -43.52
N PRO A 103 -7.37 -14.74 -44.58
CA PRO A 103 -8.13 -13.51 -44.48
C PRO A 103 -9.59 -13.80 -44.11
N LEU A 104 -10.21 -12.91 -43.34
CA LEU A 104 -11.66 -12.88 -43.13
C LEU A 104 -12.25 -11.71 -43.92
N ASP A 105 -13.34 -12.05 -44.59
CA ASP A 105 -14.15 -11.23 -45.47
C ASP A 105 -14.70 -9.97 -44.79
N SER A 106 -14.86 -8.94 -45.63
CA SER A 106 -15.66 -7.75 -45.38
C SER A 106 -17.10 -8.08 -45.75
N ASP A 107 -18.07 -7.81 -44.86
CA ASP A 107 -19.18 -6.88 -45.14
C ASP A 107 -20.35 -6.98 -44.14
N GLU A 108 -20.73 -5.78 -43.71
CA GLU A 108 -22.08 -5.24 -43.47
C GLU A 108 -22.85 -5.40 -42.13
N HIS A 109 -23.35 -4.22 -41.74
CA HIS A 109 -24.38 -3.84 -40.74
C HIS A 109 -23.94 -3.88 -39.26
N GLY A 110 -23.85 -2.77 -38.51
CA GLY A 110 -24.52 -1.48 -38.60
C GLY A 110 -25.32 -1.27 -37.31
N PHE A 111 -24.75 -0.63 -36.28
CA PHE A 111 -25.54 -0.19 -35.12
C PHE A 111 -24.88 0.92 -34.27
N VAL A 112 -25.53 2.08 -34.32
CA VAL A 112 -25.70 3.20 -33.35
C VAL A 112 -24.66 3.43 -32.24
N GLU A 113 -23.99 4.57 -32.36
CA GLU A 113 -23.16 5.28 -31.38
C GLU A 113 -24.02 6.16 -30.45
N PRO A 114 -23.75 6.20 -29.13
CA PRO A 114 -24.01 7.39 -28.33
C PRO A 114 -22.69 8.04 -27.90
N GLN A 115 -22.54 9.31 -28.29
CA GLN A 115 -21.44 10.17 -27.87
C GLN A 115 -21.46 10.38 -26.35
N SER A 116 -20.37 10.04 -25.67
CA SER A 116 -20.01 10.67 -24.40
C SER A 116 -18.53 11.03 -24.42
N SER A 117 -18.28 12.30 -24.72
CA SER A 117 -17.01 12.97 -24.54
C SER A 117 -16.69 13.11 -23.04
N HIS A 118 -15.86 12.23 -22.50
CA HIS A 118 -15.01 12.58 -21.36
C HIS A 118 -13.59 12.11 -21.62
N ASN A 119 -12.76 13.11 -21.83
CA ASN A 119 -11.32 13.09 -21.97
C ASN A 119 -10.70 12.49 -20.70
N LEU A 120 -10.34 11.20 -20.73
CA LEU A 120 -9.50 10.58 -19.71
C LEU A 120 -8.06 10.95 -20.07
N GLY A 121 -7.59 12.05 -19.47
CA GLY A 121 -6.17 12.36 -19.45
C GLY A 121 -5.40 11.13 -18.99
N GLN A 122 -4.32 10.84 -19.71
CA GLN A 122 -3.28 9.95 -19.23
C GLN A 122 -2.99 10.32 -17.78
N LEU A 123 -3.27 9.39 -16.88
CA LEU A 123 -2.82 9.44 -15.50
C LEU A 123 -1.29 9.44 -15.59
N GLU A 124 -0.67 10.62 -15.57
CA GLU A 124 0.76 10.70 -15.33
C GLU A 124 0.99 9.98 -14.01
N VAL A 125 1.71 8.85 -14.08
CA VAL A 125 2.26 8.20 -12.90
C VAL A 125 2.87 9.32 -12.07
N ASP A 126 2.23 9.51 -10.92
CA ASP A 126 2.34 10.66 -10.04
C ASP A 126 3.78 11.19 -10.05
N SER A 127 3.97 12.45 -10.46
CA SER A 127 5.30 13.06 -10.57
C SER A 127 6.11 12.91 -9.29
N ASP A 128 5.43 12.77 -8.15
CA ASP A 128 6.05 12.50 -6.84
C ASP A 128 6.67 11.10 -6.75
N VAL A 129 6.08 10.08 -7.37
CA VAL A 129 6.63 8.71 -7.41
C VAL A 129 7.87 8.67 -8.29
N LYS A 130 7.80 9.31 -9.47
CA LYS A 130 9.00 9.49 -10.32
C LYS A 130 10.07 10.31 -9.61
N ALA A 131 9.68 11.38 -8.93
CA ALA A 131 10.61 12.21 -8.16
C ALA A 131 11.18 11.47 -6.94
N ALA A 132 10.44 10.59 -6.29
CA ALA A 132 10.95 9.75 -5.19
C ALA A 132 11.99 8.74 -5.69
N ILE A 133 11.74 8.14 -6.87
CA ILE A 133 12.71 7.28 -7.56
C ILE A 133 13.96 8.11 -7.94
N GLN A 134 13.77 9.31 -8.48
CA GLN A 134 14.88 10.15 -8.99
C GLN A 134 15.70 10.86 -7.89
N ARG A 135 15.08 11.29 -6.78
CA ARG A 135 15.79 11.95 -5.67
C ARG A 135 16.78 11.02 -4.96
N GLN A 136 16.60 9.69 -5.02
CA GLN A 136 17.55 8.76 -4.42
C GLN A 136 18.78 8.51 -5.31
N ASP A 137 18.64 8.60 -6.64
CA ASP A 137 19.78 8.56 -7.57
C ASP A 137 20.71 9.77 -7.38
N GLU A 138 20.15 10.94 -7.05
CA GLU A 138 20.93 12.18 -6.83
C GLU A 138 21.67 12.20 -5.49
N LEU A 139 21.18 11.47 -4.47
CA LEU A 139 21.86 11.32 -3.17
C LEU A 139 23.02 10.30 -3.20
N GLY A 140 23.16 9.52 -4.28
CA GLY A 140 24.20 8.50 -4.45
C GLY A 140 25.47 8.95 -5.18
N THR A 141 25.51 10.18 -5.71
CA THR A 141 26.61 10.60 -6.61
C THR A 141 27.29 11.88 -6.13
N ALA A 142 27.88 11.86 -4.93
CA ALA A 142 28.88 12.87 -4.57
C ALA A 142 30.20 12.53 -5.30
N ALA A 143 30.42 13.15 -6.46
CA ALA A 143 31.69 13.05 -7.18
C ALA A 143 32.85 13.61 -6.32
N PRO A 144 34.00 12.94 -6.23
CA PRO A 144 35.18 13.51 -5.59
C PRO A 144 35.67 14.73 -6.39
N PRO A 145 36.24 15.76 -5.74
CA PRO A 145 36.71 16.96 -6.42
C PRO A 145 37.83 16.59 -7.41
N SER A 146 37.61 16.97 -8.67
CA SER A 146 38.57 16.83 -9.76
C SER A 146 39.79 17.73 -9.52
N GLN A 147 40.97 17.13 -9.42
CA GLN A 147 42.25 17.83 -9.47
C GLN A 147 42.72 17.95 -10.92
N THR A 148 43.10 19.17 -11.32
CA THR A 148 43.65 19.52 -12.63
C THR A 148 45.12 19.06 -12.76
N PRO A 149 45.59 18.59 -13.94
CA PRO A 149 46.92 18.00 -14.10
C PRO A 149 48.02 19.04 -14.35
N SER A 150 49.25 18.71 -13.97
CA SER A 150 50.45 19.47 -14.36
C SER A 150 51.68 18.56 -14.52
N VAL A 151 52.15 18.50 -15.77
CA VAL A 151 53.54 18.32 -16.27
C VAL A 151 54.20 16.91 -16.20
N PRO A 152 54.90 16.46 -17.28
CA PRO A 152 55.50 15.13 -17.37
C PRO A 152 56.99 15.10 -16.97
N ALA A 153 57.43 14.05 -16.26
CA ALA A 153 58.85 13.67 -16.21
C ALA A 153 59.05 12.22 -15.69
N GLY A 154 59.75 11.42 -16.50
CA GLY A 154 60.64 10.35 -16.03
C GLY A 154 60.11 8.91 -16.06
N PRO A 155 60.91 7.93 -16.54
CA PRO A 155 60.58 6.51 -16.45
C PRO A 155 60.84 6.02 -15.02
N ILE A 156 59.85 5.36 -14.40
CA ILE A 156 59.95 4.76 -13.07
C ILE A 156 60.35 3.28 -13.22
N PRO A 157 61.53 2.84 -12.73
CA PRO A 157 61.87 1.44 -12.56
C PRO A 157 61.36 0.96 -11.20
N GLY A 158 60.38 0.07 -11.22
CA GLY A 158 59.75 -0.47 -10.01
C GLY A 158 58.25 -0.60 -10.21
N GLN A 159 57.84 -1.43 -11.17
CA GLN A 159 56.44 -1.84 -11.28
C GLN A 159 56.19 -2.86 -10.16
N GLU A 160 55.87 -2.34 -8.98
CA GLU A 160 55.30 -3.10 -7.88
C GLU A 160 54.04 -3.77 -8.43
N VAL A 161 54.05 -5.11 -8.46
CA VAL A 161 52.92 -5.93 -8.90
C VAL A 161 51.75 -5.52 -8.03
N GLN A 162 50.80 -4.78 -8.60
CA GLN A 162 49.54 -4.48 -7.93
C GLN A 162 48.98 -5.81 -7.43
N PRO A 163 48.76 -5.99 -6.11
CA PRO A 163 48.17 -7.21 -5.61
C PRO A 163 46.88 -7.42 -6.36
N ALA A 164 46.77 -8.59 -7.02
CA ALA A 164 45.61 -8.97 -7.80
C ALA A 164 44.37 -8.54 -7.03
N ASP A 165 43.62 -7.63 -7.64
CA ASP A 165 42.38 -7.06 -7.14
C ASP A 165 41.65 -8.18 -6.41
N THR A 166 41.54 -8.08 -5.08
CA THR A 166 41.03 -9.16 -4.23
C THR A 166 39.56 -9.31 -4.57
N ALA A 167 39.35 -10.07 -5.65
CA ALA A 167 38.10 -10.22 -6.36
C ALA A 167 37.07 -10.65 -5.33
N ASP A 168 36.02 -9.85 -5.25
CA ASP A 168 34.77 -10.06 -4.52
C ASP A 168 34.63 -11.50 -4.01
N ARG A 169 35.19 -11.77 -2.82
CA ARG A 169 35.21 -13.10 -2.18
C ARG A 169 33.89 -13.41 -1.47
N GLY A 170 32.86 -12.59 -1.70
CA GLY A 170 31.54 -12.84 -1.17
C GLY A 170 30.98 -14.18 -1.66
N PRO A 171 30.05 -14.78 -0.89
CA PRO A 171 29.35 -15.97 -1.34
C PRO A 171 28.63 -15.68 -2.66
N LYS A 172 28.84 -16.53 -3.66
CA LYS A 172 28.20 -16.43 -4.98
C LYS A 172 26.78 -16.98 -4.90
N LEU A 173 25.88 -16.15 -4.40
CA LEU A 173 24.43 -16.40 -4.36
C LEU A 173 23.76 -15.59 -5.46
N TYR A 174 22.87 -16.23 -6.21
CA TYR A 174 22.07 -15.62 -7.28
C TYR A 174 20.59 -15.79 -6.96
N GLY A 175 19.79 -14.79 -7.28
CA GLY A 175 18.35 -14.82 -7.04
C GLY A 175 17.57 -14.53 -8.31
N LEU A 176 16.52 -15.30 -8.53
CA LEU A 176 15.46 -14.98 -9.48
C LEU A 176 14.21 -14.63 -8.69
N LEU A 177 13.73 -13.40 -8.88
CA LEU A 177 12.54 -12.89 -8.24
C LEU A 177 11.48 -12.65 -9.30
N ASP A 178 10.32 -13.28 -9.13
CA ASP A 178 9.10 -12.90 -9.83
C ASP A 178 8.03 -12.45 -8.84
N HIS A 179 7.18 -11.56 -9.30
CA HIS A 179 6.07 -11.03 -8.52
C HIS A 179 4.87 -10.80 -9.43
N SER A 180 3.71 -11.06 -8.86
CA SER A 180 2.40 -10.98 -9.47
C SER A 180 1.50 -10.17 -8.57
N ILE A 181 0.90 -9.14 -9.13
CA ILE A 181 -0.23 -8.45 -8.52
C ILE A 181 -1.14 -8.02 -9.66
N GLN A 182 -2.37 -8.50 -9.65
CA GLN A 182 -3.34 -8.11 -10.65
C GLN A 182 -4.76 -8.24 -10.10
N GLY A 183 -5.55 -7.22 -10.36
CA GLY A 183 -6.98 -7.22 -10.07
C GLY A 183 -7.47 -5.89 -9.56
N PRO A 184 -8.80 -5.74 -9.47
CA PRO A 184 -9.41 -4.58 -8.83
C PRO A 184 -9.29 -4.66 -7.31
N LEU A 185 -9.51 -3.52 -6.64
CA LEU A 185 -9.73 -3.50 -5.21
C LEU A 185 -10.99 -4.30 -4.84
N THR A 186 -10.98 -4.92 -3.66
CA THR A 186 -12.15 -5.56 -3.06
C THR A 186 -12.59 -4.84 -1.81
N PHE A 187 -13.86 -5.01 -1.42
CA PHE A 187 -14.49 -4.22 -0.37
C PHE A 187 -15.24 -5.13 0.60
N ALA A 188 -15.09 -4.89 1.90
CA ALA A 188 -15.85 -5.61 2.92
C ALA A 188 -16.33 -4.65 4.03
N PRO A 189 -17.49 -4.91 4.64
CA PRO A 189 -17.93 -4.17 5.82
C PRO A 189 -16.87 -4.20 6.91
N TRP A 190 -16.75 -3.07 7.61
CA TRP A 190 -15.80 -2.92 8.70
C TRP A 190 -16.40 -2.17 9.89
N ALA A 191 -15.86 -2.41 11.09
CA ALA A 191 -16.26 -1.72 12.31
C ALA A 191 -15.06 -1.07 13.01
N PHE A 192 -15.21 0.22 13.33
CA PHE A 192 -14.21 1.07 13.98
C PHE A 192 -14.56 1.27 15.45
N GLY A 193 -13.59 1.54 16.29
CA GLY A 193 -13.84 1.82 17.70
C GLY A 193 -14.27 0.62 18.56
N VAL A 194 -14.19 0.82 19.87
CA VAL A 194 -14.99 0.02 20.84
C VAL A 194 -16.50 0.17 20.58
N GLN A 195 -16.89 1.27 19.91
CA GLN A 195 -18.27 1.58 19.54
C GLN A 195 -18.75 0.87 18.26
N GLN A 196 -17.87 0.14 17.57
CA GLN A 196 -18.18 -0.55 16.31
C GLN A 196 -18.81 0.38 15.26
N GLU A 197 -18.30 1.60 15.13
CA GLU A 197 -18.74 2.53 14.10
C GLU A 197 -18.60 1.89 12.71
N PRO A 198 -19.65 1.94 11.89
CA PRO A 198 -19.64 1.25 10.62
C PRO A 198 -18.73 1.99 9.62
N GLY A 199 -17.98 1.21 8.86
CA GLY A 199 -17.23 1.69 7.71
C GLY A 199 -16.93 0.57 6.74
N ILE A 200 -15.86 0.76 5.96
CA ILE A 200 -15.50 -0.13 4.87
C ILE A 200 -13.99 -0.41 4.91
N GLY A 201 -13.65 -1.68 4.76
CA GLY A 201 -12.30 -2.13 4.42
C GLY A 201 -12.12 -2.12 2.91
N ILE A 202 -11.04 -1.50 2.45
CA ILE A 202 -10.62 -1.42 1.05
C ILE A 202 -9.36 -2.27 0.93
N TYR A 203 -9.44 -3.38 0.20
CA TYR A 203 -8.39 -4.38 0.13
C TYR A 203 -7.76 -4.35 -1.25
N SER A 204 -6.42 -4.36 -1.30
CA SER A 204 -5.72 -4.58 -2.55
C SER A 204 -6.03 -5.98 -3.10
N PRO A 205 -5.74 -6.23 -4.39
CA PRO A 205 -5.52 -7.60 -4.85
C PRO A 205 -4.39 -8.26 -4.04
N LYS A 206 -4.40 -9.59 -4.01
CA LYS A 206 -3.30 -10.34 -3.42
C LYS A 206 -2.04 -10.14 -4.28
N MET A 207 -0.98 -9.63 -3.67
CA MET A 207 0.36 -9.70 -4.20
C MET A 207 0.94 -11.07 -3.86
N SER A 208 1.56 -11.73 -4.83
CA SER A 208 2.36 -12.93 -4.63
C SER A 208 3.77 -12.67 -5.17
N ALA A 209 4.80 -13.03 -4.41
CA ALA A 209 6.18 -13.00 -4.87
C ALA A 209 6.82 -14.37 -4.66
N TYR A 210 7.56 -14.80 -5.68
CA TYR A 210 8.24 -16.08 -5.77
C TYR A 210 9.73 -15.85 -5.99
N GLY A 211 10.54 -16.47 -5.15
CA GLY A 211 12.00 -16.33 -5.17
C GLY A 211 12.68 -17.67 -5.31
N THR A 212 13.62 -17.77 -6.24
CA THR A 212 14.51 -18.93 -6.39
C THR A 212 15.95 -18.50 -6.13
N VAL A 213 16.68 -19.23 -5.29
CA VAL A 213 18.08 -18.95 -4.94
C VAL A 213 18.98 -20.05 -5.48
N ILE A 214 20.00 -19.66 -6.23
CA ILE A 214 21.03 -20.57 -6.75
C ILE A 214 22.35 -20.23 -6.06
N ALA A 215 23.00 -21.24 -5.51
CA ALA A 215 24.29 -21.09 -4.82
C ALA A 215 25.39 -21.79 -5.61
N ASP A 216 26.57 -21.16 -5.67
CA ASP A 216 27.78 -21.85 -6.12
C ASP A 216 28.14 -23.00 -5.16
N THR A 217 28.75 -24.06 -5.71
CA THR A 217 29.31 -25.18 -4.95
C THR A 217 30.24 -24.78 -3.81
N SER A 218 30.85 -23.59 -3.86
CA SER A 218 31.69 -23.08 -2.77
C SER A 218 30.92 -22.57 -1.55
N VAL A 219 29.60 -22.39 -1.64
CA VAL A 219 28.77 -21.83 -0.56
C VAL A 219 28.27 -22.95 0.36
N GLN A 220 28.51 -22.81 1.66
CA GLN A 220 27.93 -23.69 2.67
C GLN A 220 26.44 -23.35 2.88
N VAL A 221 25.57 -23.85 2.01
CA VAL A 221 24.14 -23.51 2.00
C VAL A 221 23.40 -23.74 3.32
N ALA A 222 23.86 -24.70 4.15
CA ALA A 222 23.29 -24.96 5.48
C ALA A 222 23.47 -23.78 6.46
N GLU A 223 24.42 -22.88 6.19
CA GLU A 223 24.65 -21.67 6.99
C GLU A 223 23.71 -20.52 6.63
N TYR A 224 22.86 -20.68 5.61
CA TYR A 224 21.98 -19.62 5.11
C TYR A 224 20.51 -19.98 5.27
N GLU A 225 19.71 -18.95 5.49
CA GLU A 225 18.27 -18.98 5.31
C GLU A 225 17.85 -17.93 4.28
N ILE A 226 16.73 -18.15 3.60
CA ILE A 226 16.23 -17.31 2.54
C ILE A 226 14.80 -16.87 2.84
N GLY A 227 14.43 -15.69 2.36
CA GLY A 227 13.11 -15.13 2.55
C GLY A 227 12.98 -13.76 1.91
N PHE A 228 11.89 -13.08 2.26
CA PHE A 228 11.57 -11.76 1.73
C PHE A 228 11.74 -10.67 2.77
N VAL A 229 12.33 -9.55 2.37
CA VAL A 229 12.28 -8.27 3.10
C VAL A 229 11.35 -7.36 2.31
N GLN A 230 10.48 -6.59 2.99
CA GLN A 230 9.55 -5.68 2.33
C GLN A 230 9.56 -4.33 3.03
N ALA A 231 9.47 -3.26 2.23
CA ALA A 231 9.30 -1.90 2.72
C ALA A 231 8.19 -1.20 1.95
N LEU A 232 7.43 -0.39 2.69
CA LEU A 232 6.47 0.55 2.14
C LEU A 232 7.20 1.88 1.93
N ILE A 233 7.43 2.22 0.66
CA ILE A 233 8.24 3.36 0.21
C ILE A 233 7.40 4.63 0.21
N VAL A 234 6.19 4.55 -0.34
CA VAL A 234 5.21 5.63 -0.37
C VAL A 234 3.90 5.09 0.18
N SER A 235 3.22 5.83 1.04
CA SER A 235 1.85 5.53 1.45
C SER A 235 1.04 6.80 1.65
N ARG A 236 -0.02 6.92 0.85
CA ARG A 236 -0.99 8.01 0.94
C ARG A 236 -2.34 7.55 0.43
N MET A 237 -3.39 7.81 1.18
CA MET A 237 -4.76 7.70 0.71
C MET A 237 -5.58 8.86 1.27
N THR A 238 -6.35 9.52 0.42
CA THR A 238 -7.30 10.55 0.81
C THR A 238 -8.71 10.04 0.55
N ALA A 239 -9.51 9.95 1.60
CA ALA A 239 -10.94 9.66 1.50
C ALA A 239 -11.74 10.96 1.58
N THR A 240 -12.64 11.18 0.62
CA THR A 240 -13.45 12.39 0.49
C THR A 240 -14.88 12.14 0.97
N TYR A 241 -15.36 13.04 1.82
CA TYR A 241 -16.71 12.99 2.40
C TYR A 241 -17.54 14.14 1.86
N ILE A 242 -18.76 13.83 1.43
CA ILE A 242 -19.70 14.81 0.86
C ILE A 242 -20.94 15.00 1.73
N ASP A 243 -21.51 16.19 1.71
CA ASP A 243 -22.80 16.47 2.34
C ASP A 243 -23.98 15.97 1.48
N ARG A 244 -25.21 16.30 1.90
CA ARG A 244 -26.44 15.93 1.18
C ARG A 244 -26.59 16.59 -0.19
N ASN A 245 -25.84 17.67 -0.45
CA ASN A 245 -25.83 18.37 -1.73
C ASN A 245 -24.72 17.86 -2.66
N GLY A 246 -23.94 16.87 -2.22
CA GLY A 246 -22.79 16.34 -2.95
C GLY A 246 -21.53 17.22 -2.83
N GLN A 247 -21.53 18.23 -1.96
CA GLN A 247 -20.38 19.09 -1.75
C GLN A 247 -19.37 18.41 -0.82
N ALA A 248 -18.09 18.40 -1.19
CA ALA A 248 -17.02 17.94 -0.31
C ALA A 248 -16.95 18.80 0.95
N VAL A 249 -17.04 18.16 2.12
CA VAL A 249 -17.03 18.82 3.43
C VAL A 249 -15.85 18.40 4.29
N GLN A 250 -15.27 17.23 4.03
CA GLN A 250 -14.16 16.73 4.81
C GLN A 250 -13.32 15.72 4.04
N TYR A 251 -12.05 15.63 4.43
CA TYR A 251 -11.08 14.70 3.92
C TYR A 251 -10.46 13.93 5.08
N LEU A 252 -10.27 12.63 4.90
CA LEU A 252 -9.50 11.77 5.79
C LEU A 252 -8.23 11.35 5.06
N LYS A 253 -7.09 11.88 5.48
CA LYS A 253 -5.77 11.46 5.01
C LYS A 253 -5.30 10.28 5.84
N ILE A 254 -5.04 9.16 5.17
CA ILE A 254 -4.47 7.94 5.71
C ILE A 254 -3.07 7.81 5.13
N GLY A 255 -2.09 7.60 5.99
CA GLY A 255 -0.72 7.42 5.54
C GLY A 255 0.15 6.91 6.67
N LEU A 256 1.45 7.21 6.58
CA LEU A 256 2.43 6.82 7.58
C LEU A 256 3.16 8.02 8.15
N SER A 257 3.49 7.97 9.44
CA SER A 257 4.28 8.99 10.11
C SER A 257 5.73 9.09 9.61
N GLN A 258 6.24 8.00 9.02
CA GLN A 258 7.60 7.90 8.49
C GLN A 258 7.58 7.02 7.23
N GLN A 259 8.34 7.44 6.22
CA GLN A 259 8.52 6.72 4.96
C GLN A 259 9.98 6.91 4.49
N PRO A 260 10.65 5.88 3.92
CA PRO A 260 10.18 4.50 3.83
C PRO A 260 10.06 3.84 5.21
N ILE A 261 9.25 2.79 5.31
CA ILE A 261 9.08 2.01 6.54
C ILE A 261 9.07 0.52 6.27
N ARG A 262 9.56 -0.29 7.21
CA ARG A 262 9.53 -1.75 7.08
C ARG A 262 8.09 -2.24 7.06
N ASP A 263 7.77 -3.09 6.10
CA ASP A 263 6.50 -3.79 6.09
C ASP A 263 6.72 -5.26 6.48
N SER A 264 6.26 -5.61 7.66
CA SER A 264 6.50 -6.94 8.23
C SER A 264 5.51 -7.28 9.32
N GLN A 265 5.35 -8.59 9.50
CA GLN A 265 4.70 -9.14 10.67
C GLN A 265 5.53 -8.89 11.92
N LYS A 266 4.79 -8.68 13.00
CA LYS A 266 5.27 -8.50 14.36
C LYS A 266 6.25 -9.62 14.75
N GLY A 267 7.53 -9.28 14.87
CA GLY A 267 8.58 -10.22 15.34
C GLY A 267 9.41 -10.88 14.23
N SER A 268 9.08 -10.67 12.97
CA SER A 268 9.75 -11.34 11.84
C SER A 268 11.10 -10.72 11.44
N LYS A 269 11.90 -10.12 12.32
CA LYS A 269 13.09 -9.35 11.88
C LYS A 269 14.19 -10.23 11.22
N PRO A 270 14.75 -9.85 10.04
CA PRO A 270 14.40 -8.69 9.19
C PRO A 270 13.27 -8.97 8.19
N TRP A 271 12.88 -10.24 8.05
CA TRP A 271 11.85 -10.75 7.16
C TRP A 271 10.49 -10.04 7.24
N SER A 272 9.77 -10.06 6.11
CA SER A 272 8.36 -9.69 6.07
C SER A 272 7.55 -10.67 6.93
N LYS A 273 7.75 -11.98 6.73
CA LYS A 273 7.01 -13.05 7.41
C LYS A 273 7.95 -14.17 7.84
N GLN A 274 8.02 -14.46 9.13
CA GLN A 274 8.92 -15.49 9.65
C GLN A 274 8.53 -16.89 9.17
N GLN A 275 7.24 -17.17 8.99
CA GLN A 275 6.76 -18.47 8.51
C GLN A 275 7.10 -18.75 7.04
N ASP A 276 7.55 -17.74 6.28
CA ASP A 276 7.90 -17.88 4.86
C ASP A 276 9.41 -18.09 4.67
N VAL A 277 10.20 -17.94 5.75
CA VAL A 277 11.65 -18.15 5.75
C VAL A 277 11.95 -19.65 5.61
N ARG A 278 12.93 -19.98 4.78
CA ARG A 278 13.38 -21.36 4.56
C ARG A 278 14.87 -21.46 4.74
N SER A 279 15.33 -22.62 5.21
CA SER A 279 16.75 -22.93 5.22
C SER A 279 17.19 -23.30 3.79
N LEU A 280 18.29 -22.72 3.31
CA LEU A 280 18.71 -22.86 1.90
C LEU A 280 19.15 -24.29 1.54
N ASP A 281 19.58 -25.09 2.52
CA ASP A 281 19.87 -26.53 2.38
C ASP A 281 18.61 -27.42 2.22
N THR A 282 17.45 -26.92 2.62
CA THR A 282 16.17 -27.66 2.54
C THR A 282 15.28 -27.21 1.39
N SER A 283 15.35 -25.92 1.03
CA SER A 283 14.59 -25.35 -0.07
C SER A 283 15.36 -24.19 -0.67
N TYR A 284 15.44 -24.17 -1.99
CA TYR A 284 15.95 -23.06 -2.77
C TYR A 284 14.83 -22.14 -3.27
N ILE A 285 13.59 -22.41 -2.86
CA ILE A 285 12.39 -21.68 -3.26
C ILE A 285 11.72 -21.10 -2.02
N VAL A 286 11.31 -19.83 -2.12
CA VAL A 286 10.46 -19.14 -1.14
C VAL A 286 9.32 -18.42 -1.85
N GLU A 287 8.20 -18.32 -1.16
CA GLU A 287 7.03 -17.57 -1.60
C GLU A 287 6.58 -16.67 -0.45
N THR A 288 6.10 -15.48 -0.79
CA THR A 288 5.36 -14.62 0.13
C THR A 288 4.11 -14.11 -0.58
N GLU A 289 3.06 -13.90 0.20
CA GLU A 289 1.87 -13.22 -0.24
C GLU A 289 1.68 -11.94 0.56
N ASP A 290 0.99 -10.95 0.02
CA ASP A 290 0.58 -9.79 0.78
C ASP A 290 -0.76 -9.24 0.29
N THR A 291 -1.50 -8.60 1.19
CA THR A 291 -2.78 -7.96 0.87
C THR A 291 -2.96 -6.72 1.72
N PRO A 292 -2.26 -5.62 1.37
CA PRO A 292 -2.48 -4.32 1.98
C PRO A 292 -3.95 -3.96 2.03
N ARG A 293 -4.31 -3.17 3.03
CA ARG A 293 -5.66 -2.65 3.15
C ARG A 293 -5.67 -1.28 3.79
N ASN A 294 -6.65 -0.49 3.36
CA ASN A 294 -7.05 0.75 3.99
C ASN A 294 -8.48 0.64 4.52
N MET A 295 -8.85 1.56 5.38
CA MET A 295 -10.11 1.52 6.10
C MET A 295 -10.65 2.94 6.25
N ALA A 296 -11.90 3.16 5.86
CA ALA A 296 -12.58 4.45 6.02
C ALA A 296 -13.95 4.28 6.71
N PRO A 297 -14.30 5.13 7.70
CA PRO A 297 -15.66 5.15 8.24
C PRO A 297 -16.65 5.62 7.17
N TRP A 298 -17.91 5.20 7.27
CA TRP A 298 -18.94 5.66 6.32
C TRP A 298 -19.31 7.13 6.50
N GLN A 299 -19.04 7.70 7.67
CA GLN A 299 -19.44 9.04 8.07
C GLN A 299 -18.28 9.76 8.75
N THR A 300 -18.29 11.08 8.68
CA THR A 300 -17.35 11.91 9.43
C THR A 300 -17.54 11.74 10.95
N PRO A 301 -16.50 11.91 11.78
CA PRO A 301 -16.61 11.75 13.23
C PRO A 301 -17.59 12.77 13.84
N ALA A 302 -18.09 12.45 15.03
CA ALA A 302 -18.95 13.34 15.81
C ALA A 302 -18.20 14.58 16.34
N PRO A 303 -18.90 15.69 16.64
CA PRO A 303 -20.35 15.90 16.56
C PRO A 303 -20.80 16.38 15.16
N GLY A 304 -21.88 15.78 14.64
CA GLY A 304 -22.62 16.32 13.50
C GLY A 304 -22.67 15.45 12.25
N ARG A 305 -21.73 14.48 12.06
CA ARG A 305 -21.73 13.54 10.91
C ARG A 305 -22.07 14.26 9.60
N ILE A 306 -21.33 15.34 9.35
CA ILE A 306 -21.62 16.35 8.33
C ILE A 306 -21.42 15.82 6.90
N GLY A 307 -20.69 14.72 6.73
CA GLY A 307 -20.45 14.10 5.44
C GLY A 307 -20.52 12.58 5.46
N SER A 308 -20.79 12.01 4.28
CA SER A 308 -20.73 10.58 4.00
C SER A 308 -19.60 10.28 3.03
N LEU A 309 -18.92 9.15 3.21
CA LEU A 309 -17.83 8.69 2.35
C LEU A 309 -18.32 8.58 0.91
N SER A 310 -17.62 9.24 -0.02
CA SER A 310 -18.00 9.29 -1.44
C SER A 310 -16.94 8.66 -2.34
N SER A 311 -15.67 9.00 -2.10
CA SER A 311 -14.54 8.48 -2.87
C SER A 311 -13.30 8.33 -2.01
N ALA A 312 -12.35 7.55 -2.50
CA ALA A 312 -10.99 7.53 -2.00
C ALA A 312 -10.02 7.45 -3.17
N GLU A 313 -8.86 8.06 -3.02
CA GLU A 313 -7.77 8.03 -3.99
C GLU A 313 -6.43 7.99 -3.27
N GLY A 314 -5.39 7.59 -3.97
CA GLY A 314 -4.03 7.57 -3.44
C GLY A 314 -3.27 6.33 -3.86
N THR A 315 -2.10 6.16 -3.27
CA THR A 315 -1.13 5.16 -3.70
C THR A 315 -0.32 4.65 -2.54
N ASP A 316 -0.14 3.34 -2.51
CA ASP A 316 0.95 2.70 -1.77
C ASP A 316 1.98 2.13 -2.75
N LEU A 317 3.26 2.42 -2.55
CA LEU A 317 4.38 1.87 -3.31
C LEU A 317 5.23 1.01 -2.40
N PHE A 318 5.36 -0.27 -2.74
CA PHE A 318 6.16 -1.24 -2.00
C PHE A 318 7.42 -1.60 -2.78
N CYS A 319 8.47 -1.95 -2.04
CA CYS A 319 9.64 -2.63 -2.57
C CYS A 319 9.84 -3.93 -1.78
N THR A 320 9.98 -5.04 -2.51
CA THR A 320 10.16 -6.39 -1.98
C THR A 320 11.51 -6.92 -2.46
N TRP A 321 12.32 -7.42 -1.54
CA TRP A 321 13.62 -8.02 -1.83
C TRP A 321 13.60 -9.51 -1.53
N LEU A 322 14.14 -10.30 -2.45
CA LEU A 322 14.60 -11.66 -2.16
C LEU A 322 15.99 -11.55 -1.51
N ALA A 323 16.15 -12.14 -0.32
CA ALA A 323 17.41 -12.09 0.40
C ALA A 323 17.78 -13.44 1.03
N ALA A 324 19.09 -13.63 1.20
CA ALA A 324 19.66 -14.69 2.02
C ALA A 324 20.30 -14.07 3.27
N ARG A 325 20.09 -14.68 4.44
CA ARG A 325 20.74 -14.30 5.69
C ARG A 325 21.67 -15.42 6.13
N HIS A 326 22.93 -15.09 6.38
CA HIS A 326 23.84 -16.00 7.03
C HIS A 326 23.42 -16.18 8.51
N LYS A 327 23.06 -17.39 8.92
CA LYS A 327 22.46 -17.69 10.23
C LYS A 327 23.32 -17.26 11.41
N ARG A 328 24.64 -17.47 11.32
CA ARG A 328 25.59 -17.15 12.39
C ARG A 328 25.94 -15.66 12.49
N SER A 329 26.35 -15.04 11.38
CA SER A 329 26.76 -13.62 11.38
C SER A 329 25.58 -12.66 11.35
N GLY A 330 24.42 -13.11 10.86
CA GLY A 330 23.27 -12.25 10.58
C GLY A 330 23.42 -11.42 9.30
N GLU A 331 24.50 -11.61 8.54
CA GLU A 331 24.78 -10.86 7.31
C GLU A 331 23.71 -11.11 6.25
N MET A 332 23.24 -10.03 5.62
CA MET A 332 22.20 -10.04 4.60
C MET A 332 22.79 -9.91 3.20
N HIS A 333 22.40 -10.83 2.32
CA HIS A 333 22.70 -10.82 0.89
C HIS A 333 21.42 -10.60 0.11
N TYR A 334 21.26 -9.42 -0.48
CA TYR A 334 20.12 -9.09 -1.34
C TYR A 334 20.38 -9.62 -2.74
N LEU A 335 19.47 -10.46 -3.23
CA LEU A 335 19.68 -11.23 -4.46
C LEU A 335 18.88 -10.68 -5.63
N GLY A 336 17.70 -10.11 -5.35
CA GLY A 336 16.87 -9.42 -6.32
C GLY A 336 15.80 -8.59 -5.62
N TRP A 337 15.22 -7.65 -6.36
CA TRP A 337 14.19 -6.74 -5.85
C TRP A 337 13.11 -6.47 -6.90
N GLY A 338 11.94 -6.09 -6.43
CA GLY A 338 10.81 -5.69 -7.25
C GLY A 338 9.95 -4.65 -6.54
N THR A 339 9.46 -3.68 -7.29
CA THR A 339 8.46 -2.72 -6.82
C THR A 339 7.09 -3.03 -7.39
N TRP A 340 6.10 -2.79 -6.55
CA TRP A 340 4.70 -2.93 -6.90
C TRP A 340 3.89 -1.87 -6.17
N MET A 341 2.74 -1.55 -6.72
CA MET A 341 1.95 -0.40 -6.33
C MET A 341 0.49 -0.81 -6.16
N VAL A 342 -0.20 -0.17 -5.23
CA VAL A 342 -1.65 -0.23 -5.09
C VAL A 342 -2.22 1.17 -5.33
N ASP A 343 -3.03 1.31 -6.36
CA ASP A 343 -3.87 2.47 -6.60
C ASP A 343 -5.19 2.30 -5.83
N TRP A 344 -5.42 3.18 -4.86
CA TRP A 344 -6.56 3.15 -3.95
C TRP A 344 -7.83 3.81 -4.52
N GLY A 345 -7.83 4.21 -5.79
CA GLY A 345 -8.98 4.79 -6.48
C GLY A 345 -10.26 3.97 -6.27
N SER A 346 -11.22 4.56 -5.57
CA SER A 346 -12.48 3.95 -5.18
C SER A 346 -13.63 4.97 -5.21
N ALA A 347 -14.83 4.48 -5.55
CA ALA A 347 -16.08 5.21 -5.39
C ALA A 347 -17.04 4.43 -4.49
N PHE A 348 -17.87 5.15 -3.74
CA PHE A 348 -18.69 4.58 -2.68
C PHE A 348 -20.16 5.02 -2.78
N ASP A 349 -21.06 4.10 -2.45
CA ASP A 349 -22.48 4.39 -2.18
C ASP A 349 -22.73 4.17 -0.69
N ALA A 350 -22.65 5.26 0.08
CA ALA A 350 -22.78 5.21 1.54
C ALA A 350 -24.17 4.75 2.01
N ALA A 351 -25.23 4.96 1.21
CA ALA A 351 -26.56 4.52 1.57
C ALA A 351 -26.69 2.99 1.46
N LYS A 352 -26.03 2.39 0.46
CA LYS A 352 -25.96 0.94 0.28
C LYS A 352 -24.79 0.28 1.03
N GLN A 353 -23.86 1.07 1.56
CA GLN A 353 -22.62 0.62 2.17
C GLN A 353 -21.79 -0.30 1.25
N VAL A 354 -21.68 0.08 -0.02
CA VAL A 354 -20.88 -0.66 -1.01
C VAL A 354 -19.82 0.25 -1.64
N GLY A 355 -18.71 -0.35 -2.06
CA GLY A 355 -17.63 0.30 -2.79
C GLY A 355 -17.40 -0.36 -4.14
N ARG A 356 -16.81 0.40 -5.07
CA ARG A 356 -16.28 -0.11 -6.34
C ARG A 356 -14.92 0.51 -6.62
N SER A 357 -14.04 -0.27 -7.25
CA SER A 357 -12.74 0.24 -7.68
C SER A 357 -12.92 1.18 -8.88
N THR A 358 -12.20 2.30 -8.86
CA THR A 358 -12.09 3.26 -9.97
C THR A 358 -10.65 3.46 -10.43
N GLY A 359 -9.69 3.07 -9.61
CA GLY A 359 -8.26 3.05 -9.95
C GLY A 359 -7.83 1.74 -10.61
N ALA A 360 -6.55 1.63 -10.89
CA ALA A 360 -5.96 0.44 -11.51
C ALA A 360 -5.81 -0.75 -10.55
N GLY A 361 -6.00 -0.54 -9.24
CA GLY A 361 -5.77 -1.55 -8.21
C GLY A 361 -4.28 -1.89 -8.10
N GLY A 362 -3.95 -3.17 -8.13
CA GLY A 362 -2.57 -3.63 -7.97
C GLY A 362 -1.79 -3.63 -9.29
N GLN A 363 -0.57 -3.07 -9.29
CA GLN A 363 0.32 -2.99 -10.45
C GLN A 363 1.75 -3.39 -10.12
N LYS A 364 2.36 -4.19 -11.01
CA LYS A 364 3.81 -4.43 -11.04
C LYS A 364 4.51 -3.26 -11.72
N MET A 365 5.64 -2.81 -11.16
CA MET A 365 6.35 -1.62 -11.64
C MET A 365 7.71 -1.98 -12.25
N LEU A 366 8.74 -2.10 -11.41
CA LEU A 366 10.13 -2.33 -11.82
C LEU A 366 10.75 -3.44 -10.99
N GLY A 367 11.86 -4.00 -11.46
CA GLY A 367 12.63 -4.95 -10.68
C GLY A 367 14.02 -5.13 -11.24
N GLY A 368 14.87 -5.79 -10.48
CA GLY A 368 16.25 -6.05 -10.89
C GLY A 368 16.99 -6.94 -9.90
N GLU A 369 18.29 -7.05 -10.12
CA GLU A 369 19.17 -7.85 -9.29
C GLU A 369 19.68 -7.08 -8.07
N LYS A 370 20.22 -7.83 -7.12
CA LYS A 370 20.88 -7.31 -5.91
C LYS A 370 19.93 -6.44 -5.08
N ARG A 371 20.46 -5.37 -4.48
CA ARG A 371 19.75 -4.47 -3.58
C ARG A 371 18.83 -3.48 -4.30
N GLY A 372 19.09 -3.15 -5.56
CA GLY A 372 18.34 -2.11 -6.26
C GLY A 372 18.56 -0.69 -5.73
N PRO A 373 17.71 0.27 -6.13
CA PRO A 373 17.87 1.69 -5.79
C PRO A 373 17.39 2.02 -4.36
N PHE A 374 16.54 1.18 -3.77
CA PHE A 374 15.99 1.41 -2.44
C PHE A 374 16.86 0.79 -1.34
N THR A 375 16.77 1.34 -0.14
CA THR A 375 17.42 0.78 1.05
C THR A 375 16.48 -0.17 1.78
N PRO A 376 16.81 -1.48 1.89
CA PRO A 376 16.08 -2.42 2.71
C PRO A 376 16.07 -1.97 4.17
N LEU A 377 14.93 -2.14 4.83
CA LEU A 377 14.75 -1.79 6.23
C LEU A 377 14.62 -3.07 7.06
N GLU A 378 15.61 -3.33 7.90
CA GLU A 378 15.70 -4.56 8.69
C GLU A 378 15.18 -4.37 10.14
N GLY A 379 15.08 -3.11 10.57
CA GLY A 379 14.72 -2.69 11.93
C GLY A 379 13.28 -2.23 12.12
N ASP A 380 12.98 -1.71 13.30
CA ASP A 380 11.73 -0.98 13.57
C ASP A 380 11.90 0.50 13.17
N PRO A 381 10.80 1.25 12.95
CA PRO A 381 9.39 0.85 13.08
C PRO A 381 8.86 0.01 11.90
N THR A 382 7.69 -0.60 12.10
CA THR A 382 6.95 -1.32 11.06
C THR A 382 5.69 -0.56 10.66
N ALA A 383 5.31 -0.57 9.38
CA ALA A 383 4.12 0.12 8.83
C ALA A 383 2.88 -0.04 9.71
N ASN A 384 2.62 -1.27 10.15
CA ASN A 384 1.51 -1.66 11.02
C ASN A 384 1.38 -0.84 12.33
N ASN A 385 2.45 -0.20 12.80
CA ASN A 385 2.48 0.60 14.03
C ASN A 385 2.64 2.11 13.76
N SER A 386 2.58 2.55 12.50
CA SER A 386 2.91 3.91 12.08
C SER A 386 1.84 4.56 11.22
N ILE A 387 0.66 3.93 11.11
CA ILE A 387 -0.48 4.49 10.39
C ILE A 387 -0.93 5.79 11.09
N THR A 388 -1.07 6.85 10.30
CA THR A 388 -1.60 8.13 10.74
C THR A 388 -2.94 8.40 10.05
N LEU A 389 -3.85 9.04 10.78
CA LEU A 389 -5.18 9.40 10.32
C LEU A 389 -5.38 10.89 10.63
N GLN A 390 -5.55 11.69 9.60
CA GLN A 390 -5.70 13.14 9.73
C GLN A 390 -6.98 13.60 9.03
N TRP A 391 -7.87 14.22 9.80
CA TRP A 391 -9.07 14.87 9.28
C TRP A 391 -8.76 16.31 8.89
N SER A 392 -9.27 16.77 7.75
CA SER A 392 -9.16 18.16 7.30
C SER A 392 -10.41 18.62 6.56
N SER A 393 -10.72 19.92 6.62
CA SER A 393 -11.78 20.54 5.81
C SER A 393 -11.31 20.91 4.39
N SER A 394 -10.00 20.83 4.17
CA SER A 394 -9.34 21.11 2.90
C SER A 394 -8.67 19.82 2.39
N PRO A 395 -8.57 19.64 1.06
CA PRO A 395 -7.93 18.46 0.47
C PRO A 395 -6.45 18.30 0.85
#